data_AF-A0A926KJL0-F1
#
_entry.id   AF-A0A926KJL0-F1
#
_cell.length_a   1.000
_cell.length_b   1.000
_cell.length_c   1.000
_cell.angle_alpha   90.00
_cell.angle_beta   90.00
_cell.angle_gamma   90.00
#
_symmetry.space_group_name_H-M   'P 1'
#
loop_
_entity.id
_entity.type
_entity.pdbx_description
1 polymer ?
#
loop_
_entity_poly.entity_id
_entity_poly.type
_entity_poly.pdbx_seq_one_letter_code
_entity_poly.pdbx_strand_id
1 'polypeptide(L)'
;MDNNMISQFNDVRNRTIAFVKGMNSDIAHIVPDGFNNNILWNVGHIIVACDHWIFPKLKQIHRVTHHYHLIFRKGTSPKTWEVDPPNIHELIDVLKKQLVEITDACLGNLDKKLPAFVRKSLFFEGA
;
A
#
# COMPACT_ATOMS: atom_id res chain seq x y z
N MET A 1 21.92 1.87 -11.50
CA MET A 1 21.14 0.80 -10.85
C MET A 1 19.71 1.28 -10.60
N ASP A 2 19.57 2.50 -10.11
CA ASP A 2 18.30 3.17 -9.78
C ASP A 2 17.22 3.10 -10.86
N ASN A 3 17.56 3.42 -12.11
CA ASN A 3 16.58 3.46 -13.19
C ASN A 3 15.93 2.10 -13.49
N ASN A 4 16.63 0.98 -13.28
CA ASN A 4 16.06 -0.35 -13.52
C ASN A 4 15.05 -0.71 -12.42
N MET A 5 15.39 -0.47 -11.15
CA MET A 5 14.47 -0.74 -10.04
C MET A 5 13.23 0.16 -10.07
N ILE A 6 13.40 1.45 -10.32
CA ILE A 6 12.27 2.39 -10.46
C ILE A 6 11.39 1.97 -11.65
N SER A 7 11.98 1.59 -12.79
CA SER A 7 11.22 1.08 -13.94
C SER A 7 10.40 -0.16 -13.57
N GLN A 8 11.01 -1.14 -12.88
CA GLN A 8 10.30 -2.36 -12.45
C GLN A 8 9.15 -2.06 -11.49
N PHE A 9 9.35 -1.15 -10.53
CA PHE A 9 8.29 -0.70 -9.63
C PHE A 9 7.14 -0.05 -10.42
N ASN A 10 7.46 0.84 -11.35
CA ASN A 10 6.49 1.52 -12.20
C ASN A 10 5.69 0.53 -13.04
N ASP A 11 6.35 -0.46 -13.64
CA ASP A 11 5.73 -1.50 -14.45
C ASP A 11 4.77 -2.36 -13.63
N VAL A 12 5.19 -2.82 -12.45
CA VAL A 12 4.33 -3.61 -11.56
C VAL A 12 3.14 -2.77 -11.09
N ARG A 13 3.37 -1.52 -10.66
CA ARG A 13 2.31 -0.62 -10.19
C ARG A 13 1.30 -0.32 -11.30
N ASN A 14 1.76 -0.05 -12.53
CA ASN A 14 0.89 0.19 -13.68
C ASN A 14 0.09 -1.06 -14.07
N ARG A 15 0.69 -2.25 -14.02
CA ARG A 15 -0.06 -3.51 -14.21
C ARG A 15 -1.13 -3.73 -13.15
N THR A 16 -0.82 -3.43 -11.88
CA THR A 16 -1.82 -3.48 -10.79
C THR A 16 -2.96 -2.50 -11.06
N ILE A 17 -2.66 -1.25 -11.41
CA ILE A 17 -3.69 -0.24 -11.74
C ILE A 17 -4.53 -0.69 -12.93
N ALA A 18 -3.92 -1.24 -13.99
CA ALA A 18 -4.63 -1.71 -15.18
C ALA A 18 -5.56 -2.88 -14.85
N PHE A 19 -5.08 -3.86 -14.07
CA PHE A 19 -5.90 -4.98 -13.60
C PHE A 19 -7.12 -4.49 -12.81
N VAL A 20 -6.90 -3.55 -11.87
CA VAL A 20 -7.97 -3.03 -11.01
C VAL A 20 -8.96 -2.16 -11.77
N LYS A 21 -8.52 -1.41 -12.79
CA LYS A 21 -9.42 -0.64 -13.66
C LYS A 21 -10.24 -1.51 -14.61
N GLY A 22 -9.71 -2.67 -15.02
CA GLY A 22 -10.35 -3.54 -15.99
C GLY A 22 -11.38 -4.50 -15.41
N MET A 23 -11.50 -4.59 -14.08
CA MET A 23 -12.47 -5.47 -13.43
C MET A 23 -13.83 -4.80 -13.25
N ASN A 24 -14.89 -5.61 -13.12
CA ASN A 24 -16.17 -5.13 -12.59
C ASN A 24 -15.99 -4.73 -11.11
N SER A 25 -16.37 -3.52 -10.70
CA SER A 25 -16.28 -3.07 -9.31
C SER A 25 -17.04 -3.97 -8.32
N ASP A 26 -18.11 -4.64 -8.75
CA ASP A 26 -18.95 -5.46 -7.87
C ASP A 26 -18.18 -6.66 -7.30
N ILE A 27 -17.23 -7.20 -8.07
CA ILE A 27 -16.42 -8.33 -7.59
C ILE A 27 -15.37 -7.88 -6.56
N ALA A 28 -15.11 -6.57 -6.44
CA ALA A 28 -14.07 -6.06 -5.55
C ALA A 28 -14.37 -6.36 -4.06
N HIS A 29 -15.65 -6.50 -3.73
CA HIS A 29 -16.14 -6.74 -2.37
C HIS A 29 -16.30 -8.22 -2.01
N ILE A 30 -16.25 -9.12 -3.01
CA ILE A 30 -16.48 -10.55 -2.81
C ILE A 30 -15.27 -11.19 -2.11
N VAL A 31 -15.51 -11.85 -0.97
CA VAL A 31 -14.54 -12.71 -0.30
C VAL A 31 -14.79 -14.15 -0.78
N PRO A 32 -13.87 -14.78 -1.53
CA PRO A 32 -14.07 -16.15 -1.98
C PRO A 32 -14.02 -17.16 -0.83
N ASP A 33 -14.66 -18.32 -1.00
CA ASP A 33 -14.67 -19.39 0.01
C ASP A 33 -13.24 -19.86 0.36
N GLY A 34 -12.98 -20.01 1.65
CA GLY A 34 -11.66 -20.36 2.17
C GLY A 34 -10.67 -19.20 2.28
N PHE A 35 -11.03 -17.99 1.84
CA PHE A 35 -10.23 -16.78 1.99
C PHE A 35 -10.79 -15.85 3.07
N ASN A 36 -9.92 -15.00 3.62
CA ASN A 36 -10.32 -13.96 4.57
C ASN A 36 -10.47 -12.58 3.92
N ASN A 37 -9.91 -12.37 2.73
CA ASN A 37 -9.77 -11.05 2.12
C ASN A 37 -10.47 -10.99 0.75
N ASN A 38 -10.97 -9.82 0.39
CA ASN A 38 -11.45 -9.51 -0.96
C ASN A 38 -10.41 -8.68 -1.73
N ILE A 39 -10.71 -8.37 -2.99
CA ILE A 39 -9.83 -7.57 -3.84
C ILE A 39 -9.63 -6.16 -3.28
N LEU A 40 -10.69 -5.52 -2.78
CA LEU A 40 -10.60 -4.18 -2.19
C LEU A 40 -9.56 -4.14 -1.05
N TRP A 41 -9.62 -5.12 -0.14
CA TRP A 41 -8.64 -5.27 0.92
C TRP A 41 -7.23 -5.48 0.36
N ASN A 42 -7.06 -6.34 -0.65
CA ASN A 42 -5.74 -6.60 -1.23
C ASN A 42 -5.13 -5.34 -1.87
N VAL A 43 -5.94 -4.53 -2.56
CA VAL A 43 -5.50 -3.26 -3.15
C VAL A 43 -5.10 -2.26 -2.06
N GLY A 44 -5.93 -2.10 -1.02
CA GLY A 44 -5.61 -1.27 0.14
C GLY A 44 -4.35 -1.75 0.86
N HIS A 45 -4.15 -3.08 0.96
CA HIS A 45 -2.98 -3.67 1.59
C HIS A 45 -1.69 -3.35 0.82
N ILE A 46 -1.73 -3.38 -0.51
CA ILE A 46 -0.60 -2.98 -1.35
C ILE A 46 -0.24 -1.51 -1.09
N ILE A 47 -1.22 -0.61 -0.97
CA ILE A 47 -1.01 0.81 -0.66
C ILE A 47 -0.31 0.94 0.69
N VAL A 48 -0.87 0.34 1.74
CA VAL A 48 -0.34 0.40 3.11
C VAL A 48 1.04 -0.23 3.24
N ALA A 49 1.29 -1.37 2.58
CA ALA A 49 2.58 -2.03 2.61
C ALA A 49 3.68 -1.14 1.99
N CYS A 50 3.43 -0.57 0.81
CA CYS A 50 4.39 0.34 0.19
C CYS A 50 4.65 1.59 1.06
N ASP A 51 3.57 2.19 1.59
CA ASP A 51 3.66 3.36 2.45
C ASP A 51 4.45 3.09 3.74
N HIS A 52 4.21 1.93 4.36
CA HIS A 52 4.87 1.53 5.60
C HIS A 52 6.37 1.24 5.42
N TRP A 53 6.73 0.59 4.31
CA TRP A 53 8.10 0.10 4.12
C TRP A 53 9.03 1.10 3.42
N ILE A 54 8.50 2.09 2.70
CA ILE A 54 9.33 3.02 1.92
C ILE A 54 9.60 4.31 2.69
N PHE A 55 8.57 5.11 2.99
CA PHE A 55 8.77 6.46 3.51
C PHE A 55 9.55 6.53 4.84
N PRO A 56 9.24 5.70 5.86
CA PRO A 56 9.99 5.73 7.12
C PRO A 56 11.48 5.38 6.95
N LYS A 57 11.82 4.53 5.98
CA LYS A 57 13.22 4.16 5.70
C LYS A 57 14.02 5.30 5.06
N LEU A 58 13.31 6.21 4.39
CA LEU A 58 13.84 7.45 3.86
C LEU A 58 13.72 8.61 4.86
N LYS A 59 13.38 8.34 6.13
CA LYS A 59 13.12 9.33 7.19
C LYS A 59 12.00 10.32 6.83
N GLN A 60 11.05 9.88 6.00
CA GLN A 60 9.85 10.63 5.63
C GLN A 60 8.63 10.09 6.36
N ILE A 61 7.60 10.92 6.48
CA ILE A 61 6.31 10.51 7.05
C ILE A 61 5.49 9.69 6.03
N HIS A 62 4.55 8.90 6.55
CA HIS A 62 3.52 8.22 5.76
C HIS A 62 2.72 9.22 4.89
N ARG A 63 2.33 8.79 3.69
CA ARG A 63 1.55 9.59 2.73
C ARG A 63 0.07 9.31 2.81
N VAL A 64 -0.32 8.10 3.21
CA VAL A 64 -1.72 7.78 3.51
C VAL A 64 -2.05 8.03 4.98
N THR A 65 -3.32 8.27 5.26
CA THR A 65 -3.78 8.56 6.62
C THR A 65 -3.66 7.33 7.52
N HIS A 66 -3.65 7.56 8.84
CA HIS A 66 -3.64 6.47 9.83
C HIS A 66 -4.80 5.48 9.63
N HIS A 67 -5.96 5.98 9.17
CA HIS A 67 -7.12 5.13 8.88
C HIS A 67 -6.82 4.04 7.84
N TYR A 68 -6.07 4.32 6.77
CA TYR A 68 -5.66 3.29 5.81
C TYR A 68 -4.86 2.18 6.50
N HIS A 69 -3.90 2.56 7.34
CA HIS A 69 -3.11 1.61 8.13
C HIS A 69 -3.97 0.82 9.11
N LEU A 70 -5.01 1.41 9.69
CA LEU A 70 -5.92 0.71 10.60
C LEU A 70 -6.69 -0.40 9.90
N ILE A 71 -7.18 -0.17 8.67
CA ILE A 71 -8.11 -1.09 7.99
C ILE A 71 -7.42 -2.04 6.99
N PHE A 72 -6.23 -1.72 6.47
CA PHE A 72 -5.53 -2.52 5.45
C PHE A 72 -4.17 -3.09 5.91
N ARG A 73 -3.73 -2.89 7.16
CA ARG A 73 -2.50 -3.52 7.64
C ARG A 73 -2.61 -5.05 7.73
N LYS A 74 -1.44 -5.71 7.78
CA LYS A 74 -1.37 -7.15 8.02
C LYS A 74 -2.17 -7.53 9.28
N GLY A 75 -3.02 -8.54 9.16
CA GLY A 75 -3.86 -9.05 10.25
C GLY A 75 -5.29 -8.51 10.26
N THR A 76 -5.62 -7.54 9.42
CA THR A 76 -7.02 -7.11 9.20
C THR A 76 -7.65 -7.91 8.06
N SER A 77 -8.97 -7.78 7.91
CA SER A 77 -9.76 -8.31 6.81
C SER A 77 -11.04 -7.50 6.66
N PRO A 78 -11.83 -7.67 5.58
CA PRO A 78 -13.16 -7.08 5.48
C PRO A 78 -14.08 -7.36 6.68
N LYS A 79 -13.89 -8.51 7.37
CA LYS A 79 -14.66 -8.89 8.57
C LYS A 79 -14.30 -8.06 9.80
N THR A 80 -13.13 -7.41 9.81
CA THR A 80 -12.64 -6.62 10.94
C THR A 80 -12.79 -5.12 10.72
N TRP A 81 -13.41 -4.69 9.63
CA TRP A 81 -13.64 -3.27 9.38
C TRP A 81 -14.79 -2.77 10.26
N GLU A 82 -14.49 -1.77 11.10
CA GLU A 82 -15.49 -1.07 11.94
C GLU A 82 -16.10 0.13 11.22
N VAL A 83 -15.55 0.48 10.06
CA VAL A 83 -15.83 1.68 9.26
C VAL A 83 -15.75 1.32 7.80
N ASP A 84 -16.58 1.97 6.97
CA ASP A 84 -16.59 1.68 5.54
C ASP A 84 -15.23 1.99 4.91
N PRO A 85 -14.69 1.07 4.11
CA PRO A 85 -13.45 1.30 3.40
C PRO A 85 -13.67 2.33 2.26
N PRO A 86 -12.61 3.01 1.80
CA PRO A 86 -12.64 3.72 0.53
C PRO A 86 -13.07 2.79 -0.61
N ASN A 87 -13.80 3.32 -1.59
CA ASN A 87 -14.20 2.52 -2.74
C ASN A 87 -13.01 2.24 -3.68
N ILE A 88 -13.17 1.30 -4.61
CA ILE A 88 -12.06 0.85 -5.47
C ILE A 88 -11.51 1.97 -6.37
N HIS A 89 -12.34 2.94 -6.80
CA HIS A 89 -11.88 4.07 -7.61
C HIS A 89 -10.98 5.01 -6.80
N GLU A 90 -11.32 5.27 -5.54
CA GLU A 90 -10.47 6.03 -4.62
C GLU A 90 -9.12 5.34 -4.43
N LEU A 91 -9.11 4.01 -4.24
CA LEU A 91 -7.86 3.26 -4.11
C LEU A 91 -7.01 3.30 -5.39
N ILE A 92 -7.63 3.26 -6.58
CA ILE A 92 -6.93 3.45 -7.85
C ILE A 92 -6.24 4.81 -7.91
N ASP A 93 -6.90 5.88 -7.47
CA ASP A 93 -6.31 7.22 -7.49
C ASP A 93 -5.17 7.36 -6.47
N VAL A 94 -5.30 6.72 -5.31
CA VAL A 94 -4.19 6.59 -4.35
C VAL A 94 -3.01 5.83 -4.96
N LEU A 95 -3.25 4.71 -5.66
CA LEU A 95 -2.17 3.97 -6.34
C LEU A 95 -1.41 4.82 -7.37
N LYS A 96 -2.13 5.62 -8.18
CA LYS A 96 -1.53 6.53 -9.16
C LYS A 96 -0.71 7.64 -8.49
N LYS A 97 -1.24 8.24 -7.42
CA LYS A 97 -0.53 9.26 -6.66
C LYS A 97 0.73 8.67 -6.02
N GLN A 98 0.59 7.52 -5.36
CA GLN A 98 1.70 6.86 -4.66
C GLN A 98 2.81 6.40 -5.63
N LEU A 99 2.48 6.07 -6.89
CA LEU A 99 3.47 5.78 -7.94
C LEU A 99 4.47 6.93 -8.11
N VAL A 100 3.96 8.16 -8.23
CA VAL A 100 4.78 9.37 -8.41
C VAL A 100 5.56 9.64 -7.12
N GLU A 101 4.88 9.65 -5.97
CA GLU A 101 5.50 9.94 -4.68
C GLU A 101 6.65 8.97 -4.32
N ILE A 102 6.48 7.67 -4.60
CA ILE A 102 7.53 6.68 -4.36
C ILE A 102 8.68 6.85 -5.35
N THR A 103 8.39 7.10 -6.63
CA THR A 103 9.42 7.34 -7.65
C THR A 103 10.31 8.51 -7.24
N ASP A 104 9.70 9.63 -6.87
CA ASP A 104 10.41 10.85 -6.46
C ASP A 104 11.19 10.63 -5.16
N ALA A 105 10.60 9.94 -4.18
CA ALA A 105 11.28 9.67 -2.91
C ALA A 105 12.47 8.71 -3.08
N CYS A 106 12.39 7.73 -3.99
CA CYS A 106 13.45 6.76 -4.20
C CYS A 106 14.58 7.28 -5.10
N LEU A 107 14.32 8.25 -5.97
CA LEU A 107 15.34 8.79 -6.87
C LEU A 107 16.56 9.33 -6.09
N GLY A 108 17.76 8.81 -6.39
CA GLY A 108 18.99 9.17 -5.69
C GLY A 108 19.09 8.67 -4.24
N ASN A 109 18.18 7.79 -3.80
CA ASN A 109 18.17 7.20 -2.47
C ASN A 109 18.35 5.67 -2.47
N LEU A 110 18.36 5.01 -3.63
CA LEU A 110 18.39 3.54 -3.70
C LEU A 110 19.75 2.93 -3.29
N ASP A 111 20.86 3.64 -3.49
CA ASP A 111 22.18 3.21 -3.04
C ASP A 111 22.46 3.51 -1.55
N LYS A 112 21.53 4.21 -0.87
CA LYS A 112 21.71 4.56 0.55
C LYS A 112 21.48 3.36 1.44
N LYS A 113 22.38 3.14 2.39
CA LYS A 113 22.20 2.11 3.42
C LYS A 113 20.93 2.40 4.22
N LEU A 114 20.11 1.37 4.39
CA LEU A 114 18.97 1.44 5.29
C LEU A 114 19.46 1.70 6.72
N PRO A 115 18.69 2.46 7.52
CA PRO A 115 18.97 2.58 8.96
C PRO A 115 18.95 1.19 9.59
N ALA A 116 19.75 1.01 10.64
CA ALA A 116 19.79 -0.24 11.40
C ALA A 116 18.37 -0.66 11.77
N PHE A 117 18.05 -1.94 11.55
CA PHE A 117 16.75 -2.48 11.92
C PHE A 117 16.65 -2.49 13.45
N VAL A 118 15.93 -1.51 13.99
CA VAL A 118 15.51 -1.54 15.39
C VAL A 118 14.20 -2.30 15.43
N ARG A 119 14.20 -3.49 16.04
CA ARG A 119 12.97 -4.20 16.38
C ARG A 119 12.24 -3.42 17.47
N LYS A 120 11.52 -2.36 17.11
CA LYS A 120 10.47 -1.84 17.98
C LYS A 120 9.41 -2.93 18.07
N SER A 121 9.17 -3.42 19.28
CA SER A 121 7.99 -4.23 19.58
C SER A 121 6.78 -3.51 18.99
N LEU A 122 5.89 -4.29 18.38
CA LEU A 122 4.63 -3.82 17.80
C LEU A 122 3.71 -3.33 18.93
N PHE A 123 4.00 -2.18 19.49
CA PHE A 123 3.06 -1.42 20.30
C PHE A 123 3.07 0.00 19.73
N PHE A 124 1.97 0.32 19.06
CA PHE A 124 1.56 1.69 18.85
C PHE A 124 1.23 2.23 20.26
N GLU A 125 2.18 2.88 20.91
CA GLU A 125 1.86 3.81 21.99
C GLU A 125 1.32 5.09 21.33
N GLY A 126 0.03 5.35 21.51
CA GLY A 126 -0.65 6.49 20.90
C GLY A 126 -2.16 6.29 20.79
N ALA A 127 -2.81 5.97 21.91
CA ALA A 127 -4.22 6.24 22.18
C ALA A 127 -4.31 6.86 23.58
#